data_AF-A0A2K1PGQ2-F1
#
_entry.id   AF-A0A2K1PGQ2-F1
#
_cell.length_a   1.000
_cell.length_b   1.000
_cell.length_c   1.000
_cell.angle_alpha   90.00
_cell.angle_beta   90.00
_cell.angle_gamma   90.00
#
_symmetry.space_group_name_H-M   'P 1'
#
loop_
_entity.id
_entity.type
_entity.pdbx_description
1 polymer ?
#
loop_
_entity_poly.entity_id
_entity_poly.type
_entity_poly.pdbx_seq_one_letter_code
_entity_poly.pdbx_strand_id
1 'polypeptide(L)'
;MNLRSLIEIVNKGQFIRPILNYVVHYLESDRSDKNKNIVNYINVLKLKWDVQYDEALEIIDEEIKGLKKGGLHCLMIGILVNLSKNEEIKEVFNQLKEEFATLPKYLRGIVVEKLKNVRELNFEEKDLQTIRIWSESYENTLTTKSFILLSKARGKKNEEQYNETVSLNVEAFKILKTIPHPSGMVQALNNSSWWLKDINKEKALAFTFPLGFYLGYYFHDDNFNVFNSLDTTFQVQKNNNDPLVYETSFIFSRCLSQLNKSESELIKNTFKDIINQLKYFVFNLDNNQHRSTPKLRDFIRKEIGKEKIPIDSINVSERTLKEFLSAKTKYIQPNTLRNIIDALEFEINTSTPLCIIKELKKKDIDKKFKVNFENFKNLPKERQISELFTSYLVHYYKEEIDLKKIIKDIKDTGLIKERCDYYTKELINSIFERNPKIDFNPLLTNVQEPKIYTNKNITFNEHPFYLGKKEVVKMFMKDLNKKNLKEFIENYLGLDTRQKKTIEKFIMNYGRYYDLKDIPKEFTPKVPKEIDPFVKKYTLKRKPSALSFYVFEGEEREEFIQIIGNLFS
;
A
#
# COMPACT_ATOMS: atom_id res chain seq x y z
N MET A 1 -31.23 14.34 3.73
CA MET A 1 -30.46 13.91 2.54
C MET A 1 -31.19 12.79 1.81
N ASN A 2 -31.14 12.72 0.47
CA ASN A 2 -31.74 11.61 -0.30
C ASN A 2 -30.78 10.41 -0.34
N LEU A 3 -31.29 9.21 -0.04
CA LEU A 3 -30.53 7.96 -0.07
C LEU A 3 -29.92 7.65 -1.44
N ARG A 4 -30.61 8.00 -2.53
CA ARG A 4 -30.09 7.77 -3.90
C ARG A 4 -28.80 8.54 -4.15
N SER A 5 -28.76 9.82 -3.78
CA SER A 5 -27.56 10.67 -3.95
C SER A 5 -26.40 10.18 -3.07
N LEU A 6 -26.68 9.68 -1.87
CA LEU A 6 -25.65 9.09 -0.99
C LEU A 6 -25.00 7.86 -1.64
N ILE A 7 -25.79 6.98 -2.25
CA ILE A 7 -25.30 5.75 -2.88
C ILE A 7 -24.40 6.04 -4.07
N GLU A 8 -24.71 7.06 -4.88
CA GLU A 8 -23.87 7.49 -6.01
C GLU A 8 -22.42 7.81 -5.59
N ILE A 9 -22.23 8.21 -4.33
CA ILE A 9 -20.94 8.54 -3.73
C ILE A 9 -20.33 7.32 -3.04
N VAL A 10 -21.11 6.61 -2.21
CA VAL A 10 -20.65 5.42 -1.46
C VAL A 10 -20.15 4.31 -2.39
N ASN A 11 -20.62 4.26 -3.64
CA ASN A 11 -20.14 3.33 -4.67
C ASN A 11 -18.65 3.46 -5.04
N LYS A 12 -17.91 4.44 -4.51
CA LYS A 12 -16.44 4.56 -4.64
C LYS A 12 -15.68 3.91 -3.46
N GLY A 13 -16.40 3.31 -2.51
CA GLY A 13 -15.84 2.67 -1.33
C GLY A 13 -15.13 3.64 -0.39
N GLN A 14 -14.11 3.14 0.33
CA GLN A 14 -13.39 3.93 1.35
C GLN A 14 -12.70 5.19 0.81
N PHE A 15 -12.46 5.27 -0.50
CA PHE A 15 -11.87 6.44 -1.14
C PHE A 15 -12.73 7.70 -0.96
N ILE A 16 -14.02 7.52 -0.66
CA ILE A 16 -14.96 8.60 -0.47
C ILE A 16 -15.09 9.04 1.00
N ARG A 17 -14.33 8.42 1.92
CA ARG A 17 -14.34 8.72 3.36
C ARG A 17 -14.25 10.22 3.67
N PRO A 18 -13.38 11.04 3.04
CA PRO A 18 -13.32 12.46 3.37
C PRO A 18 -14.60 13.22 3.00
N ILE A 19 -15.30 12.80 1.94
CA ILE A 19 -16.60 13.39 1.59
C ILE A 19 -17.65 12.98 2.61
N LEU A 20 -17.65 11.72 3.06
CA LEU A 20 -18.56 11.27 4.11
C LEU A 20 -18.29 12.00 5.43
N ASN A 21 -17.02 12.26 5.78
CA ASN A 21 -16.64 13.04 6.95
C ASN A 21 -17.13 14.49 6.86
N TYR A 22 -17.05 15.10 5.67
CA TYR A 22 -17.65 16.42 5.42
C TYR A 22 -19.18 16.39 5.56
N VAL A 23 -19.84 15.37 5.02
CA VAL A 23 -21.30 15.19 5.09
C VAL A 23 -21.76 15.01 6.52
N VAL A 24 -21.15 14.11 7.29
CA VAL A 24 -21.48 13.86 8.69
C VAL A 24 -21.34 15.14 9.50
N HIS A 25 -20.21 15.84 9.35
CA HIS A 25 -19.99 17.12 10.03
C HIS A 25 -21.11 18.15 9.75
N TYR A 26 -21.61 18.20 8.50
CA TYR A 26 -22.74 19.07 8.16
C TYR A 26 -24.08 18.57 8.72
N LEU A 27 -24.37 17.27 8.61
CA LEU A 27 -25.64 16.67 9.07
C LEU A 27 -25.80 16.70 10.58
N GLU A 28 -24.71 16.59 11.33
CA GLU A 28 -24.72 16.73 12.79
C GLU A 28 -24.96 18.18 13.22
N SER A 29 -24.48 19.14 12.42
CA SER A 29 -24.72 20.57 12.64
C SER A 29 -26.13 21.01 12.23
N ASP A 30 -26.77 20.31 11.28
CA ASP A 30 -28.09 20.62 10.71
C ASP A 30 -29.14 19.56 11.09
N ARG A 31 -29.86 19.79 12.19
CA ARG A 31 -30.97 18.96 12.71
C ARG A 31 -30.55 17.49 12.96
N SER A 32 -29.72 17.30 13.99
CA SER A 32 -29.18 16.00 14.47
C SER A 32 -30.18 14.85 14.42
N ASP A 33 -31.40 15.05 14.93
CA ASP A 33 -32.36 13.95 15.14
C ASP A 33 -32.94 13.40 13.83
N LYS A 34 -33.06 14.23 12.79
CA LYS A 34 -33.66 13.80 11.50
C LYS A 34 -32.70 13.03 10.61
N ASN A 35 -31.40 13.17 10.83
CA ASN A 35 -30.36 12.55 10.00
C ASN A 35 -29.65 11.38 10.69
N LYS A 36 -30.00 11.09 11.96
CA LYS A 36 -29.36 10.07 12.79
C LYS A 36 -29.13 8.74 12.06
N ASN A 37 -30.16 8.16 11.46
CA ASN A 37 -30.05 6.84 10.82
C ASN A 37 -29.07 6.84 9.62
N ILE A 38 -28.97 7.97 8.91
CA ILE A 38 -28.02 8.09 7.79
C ILE A 38 -26.59 8.28 8.31
N VAL A 39 -26.41 9.06 9.37
CA VAL A 39 -25.11 9.21 10.05
C VAL A 39 -24.66 7.85 10.58
N ASN A 40 -25.55 7.09 11.22
CA ASN A 40 -25.26 5.75 11.72
C ASN A 40 -24.87 4.79 10.58
N TYR A 41 -25.56 4.84 9.44
CA TYR A 41 -25.13 4.08 8.25
C TYR A 41 -23.73 4.44 7.75
N ILE A 42 -23.39 5.74 7.73
CA ILE A 42 -22.04 6.19 7.36
C ILE A 42 -21.00 5.71 8.38
N ASN A 43 -21.31 5.78 9.67
CA ASN A 43 -20.42 5.30 10.74
C ASN A 43 -20.18 3.79 10.63
N VAL A 44 -21.22 2.99 10.37
CA VAL A 44 -21.11 1.55 10.10
C VAL A 44 -20.19 1.26 8.92
N LEU A 45 -20.28 2.04 7.83
CA LEU A 45 -19.37 1.89 6.68
C LEU A 45 -17.91 2.16 7.08
N LYS A 46 -17.67 3.21 7.88
CA LYS A 46 -16.32 3.57 8.34
C LYS A 46 -15.74 2.50 9.25
N LEU A 47 -16.49 2.05 10.26
CA LEU A 47 -16.09 0.95 11.15
C LEU A 47 -15.77 -0.32 10.36
N LYS A 48 -16.57 -0.65 9.34
CA LYS A 48 -16.26 -1.77 8.44
C LYS A 48 -14.93 -1.57 7.70
N TRP A 49 -14.64 -0.37 7.20
CA TRP A 49 -13.36 -0.10 6.52
C TRP A 49 -12.17 -0.15 7.47
N ASP A 50 -12.39 0.18 8.74
CA ASP A 50 -11.40 0.14 9.82
C ASP A 50 -11.30 -1.24 10.48
N VAL A 51 -12.05 -2.24 9.98
CA VAL A 51 -12.06 -3.64 10.48
C VAL A 51 -12.59 -3.74 11.92
N GLN A 52 -13.34 -2.74 12.37
CA GLN A 52 -14.03 -2.69 13.66
C GLN A 52 -15.41 -3.33 13.52
N TYR A 53 -15.42 -4.64 13.26
CA TYR A 53 -16.65 -5.36 12.91
C TYR A 53 -17.63 -5.50 14.07
N ASP A 54 -17.14 -5.71 15.29
CA ASP A 54 -18.00 -5.88 16.47
C ASP A 54 -18.79 -4.59 16.76
N GLU A 55 -18.10 -3.44 16.78
CA GLU A 55 -18.73 -2.12 16.94
C GLU A 55 -19.69 -1.79 15.78
N ALA A 56 -19.36 -2.21 14.55
CA ALA A 56 -20.26 -2.05 13.41
C ALA A 56 -21.53 -2.89 13.56
N LEU A 57 -21.42 -4.12 14.09
CA LEU A 57 -22.55 -5.02 14.33
C LEU A 57 -23.47 -4.48 15.42
N GLU A 58 -22.93 -3.95 16.52
CA GLU A 58 -23.72 -3.33 17.59
C GLU A 58 -24.64 -2.22 17.05
N ILE A 59 -24.09 -1.30 16.24
CA ILE A 59 -24.88 -0.21 15.64
C ILE A 59 -25.94 -0.77 14.67
N ILE A 60 -25.59 -1.78 13.87
CA ILE A 60 -26.52 -2.41 12.92
C ILE A 60 -27.70 -3.03 13.67
N ASP A 61 -27.45 -3.79 14.74
CA ASP A 61 -28.47 -4.51 15.49
C ASP A 61 -29.44 -3.56 16.22
N GLU A 62 -28.96 -2.42 16.70
CA GLU A 62 -29.80 -1.37 17.26
C GLU A 62 -30.65 -0.68 16.18
N GLU A 63 -30.04 -0.28 15.06
CA GLU A 63 -30.73 0.45 14.00
C GLU A 63 -31.79 -0.39 13.28
N ILE A 64 -31.50 -1.66 12.97
CA ILE A 64 -32.41 -2.53 12.22
C ILE A 64 -33.74 -2.73 12.95
N LYS A 65 -33.76 -2.74 14.30
CA LYS A 65 -34.98 -2.86 15.12
C LYS A 65 -35.94 -1.68 14.95
N GLY A 66 -35.41 -0.46 14.75
CA GLY A 66 -36.18 0.77 14.62
C GLY A 66 -36.43 1.23 13.18
N LEU A 67 -35.68 0.71 12.21
CA LEU A 67 -35.79 1.11 10.81
C LEU A 67 -37.02 0.50 10.12
N LYS A 68 -37.76 1.33 9.39
CA LYS A 68 -38.79 0.84 8.46
C LYS A 68 -38.14 -0.03 7.37
N LYS A 69 -38.77 -1.18 7.06
CA LYS A 69 -38.38 -2.04 5.93
C LYS A 69 -38.40 -1.22 4.64
N GLY A 70 -37.22 -0.94 4.10
CA GLY A 70 -37.01 0.00 3.02
C GLY A 70 -35.52 0.13 2.69
N GLY A 71 -35.15 1.10 1.83
CA GLY A 71 -33.81 1.12 1.24
C GLY A 71 -32.64 1.14 2.23
N LEU A 72 -32.74 1.93 3.31
CA LEU A 72 -31.68 2.04 4.32
C LEU A 72 -31.55 0.76 5.16
N HIS A 73 -32.69 0.16 5.55
CA HIS A 73 -32.74 -1.13 6.22
C HIS A 73 -32.03 -2.21 5.40
N CYS A 74 -32.32 -2.29 4.09
CA CYS A 74 -31.70 -3.30 3.23
C CYS A 74 -30.21 -3.06 2.99
N LEU A 75 -29.75 -1.80 3.00
CA LEU A 75 -28.32 -1.49 2.94
C LEU A 75 -27.59 -1.94 4.22
N MET A 76 -28.19 -1.72 5.40
CA MET A 76 -27.68 -2.19 6.69
C MET A 76 -27.63 -3.71 6.75
N ILE A 77 -28.72 -4.40 6.39
CA ILE A 77 -28.75 -5.87 6.29
C ILE A 77 -27.69 -6.36 5.30
N GLY A 78 -27.53 -5.69 4.15
CA GLY A 78 -26.47 -6.04 3.22
C GLY A 78 -25.06 -5.88 3.81
N ILE A 79 -24.84 -5.01 4.80
CA ILE A 79 -23.57 -4.96 5.53
C ILE A 79 -23.50 -6.14 6.51
N LEU A 80 -24.57 -6.37 7.28
CA LEU A 80 -24.72 -7.48 8.22
C LEU A 80 -24.35 -8.82 7.58
N VAL A 81 -24.90 -9.18 6.41
CA VAL A 81 -24.58 -10.45 5.72
C VAL A 81 -23.08 -10.64 5.47
N ASN A 82 -22.33 -9.56 5.25
CA ASN A 82 -20.87 -9.67 5.03
C ASN A 82 -20.08 -9.83 6.33
N LEU A 83 -20.67 -9.50 7.49
CA LEU A 83 -20.04 -9.52 8.81
C LEU A 83 -20.52 -10.70 9.67
N SER A 84 -21.73 -11.22 9.41
CA SER A 84 -22.31 -12.39 10.08
C SER A 84 -21.42 -13.63 9.93
N LYS A 85 -21.51 -14.55 10.89
CA LYS A 85 -20.75 -15.81 10.91
C LYS A 85 -21.71 -17.01 10.92
N ASN A 86 -21.29 -18.12 10.30
CA ASN A 86 -21.96 -19.43 10.39
C ASN A 86 -23.48 -19.39 10.05
N GLU A 87 -24.33 -19.85 10.97
CA GLU A 87 -25.77 -20.03 10.76
C GLU A 87 -26.51 -18.70 10.53
N GLU A 88 -26.08 -17.61 11.16
CA GLU A 88 -26.66 -16.28 10.97
C GLU A 88 -26.55 -15.81 9.51
N ILE A 89 -25.48 -16.18 8.80
CA ILE A 89 -25.32 -15.83 7.38
C ILE A 89 -26.51 -16.36 6.57
N LYS A 90 -26.98 -17.58 6.85
CA LYS A 90 -28.12 -18.18 6.12
C LYS A 90 -29.41 -17.42 6.37
N GLU A 91 -29.68 -17.04 7.62
CA GLU A 91 -30.88 -16.28 8.00
C GLU A 91 -30.91 -14.92 7.31
N VAL A 92 -29.84 -14.15 7.43
CA VAL A 92 -29.75 -12.80 6.86
C VAL A 92 -29.71 -12.86 5.32
N PHE A 93 -29.09 -13.90 4.74
CA PHE A 93 -29.13 -14.16 3.29
C PHE A 93 -30.56 -14.44 2.81
N ASN A 94 -31.31 -15.29 3.51
CA ASN A 94 -32.70 -15.61 3.16
C ASN A 94 -33.59 -14.38 3.30
N GLN A 95 -33.41 -13.58 4.36
CA GLN A 95 -34.13 -12.32 4.52
C GLN A 95 -33.91 -11.38 3.32
N LEU A 96 -32.66 -11.16 2.91
CA LEU A 96 -32.37 -10.32 1.73
C LEU A 96 -33.00 -10.88 0.45
N LYS A 97 -33.02 -12.21 0.30
CA LYS A 97 -33.61 -12.88 -0.86
C LYS A 97 -35.13 -12.68 -0.90
N GLU A 98 -35.82 -12.80 0.23
CA GLU A 98 -37.27 -12.58 0.34
C GLU A 98 -37.65 -11.11 0.10
N GLU A 99 -36.90 -10.18 0.68
CA GLU A 99 -37.16 -8.74 0.55
C GLU A 99 -36.75 -8.18 -0.84
N PHE A 100 -35.94 -8.92 -1.61
CA PHE A 100 -35.36 -8.47 -2.88
C PHE A 100 -36.39 -7.91 -3.88
N ALA A 101 -37.53 -8.57 -4.04
CA ALA A 101 -38.57 -8.18 -5.00
C ALA A 101 -39.21 -6.82 -4.65
N THR A 102 -39.20 -6.46 -3.37
CA THR A 102 -39.77 -5.21 -2.85
C THR A 102 -38.81 -4.02 -2.97
N LEU A 103 -37.52 -4.28 -3.26
CA LEU A 103 -36.50 -3.24 -3.33
C LEU A 103 -36.69 -2.31 -4.52
N PRO A 104 -36.41 -1.00 -4.35
CA PRO A 104 -36.22 -0.08 -5.47
C PRO A 104 -35.18 -0.60 -6.47
N LYS A 105 -35.44 -0.41 -7.77
CA LYS A 105 -34.56 -0.90 -8.86
C LYS A 105 -33.09 -0.47 -8.70
N TYR A 106 -32.85 0.74 -8.18
CA TYR A 106 -31.48 1.26 -7.99
C TYR A 106 -30.68 0.53 -6.90
N LEU A 107 -31.33 -0.20 -5.98
CA LEU A 107 -30.69 -0.97 -4.90
C LEU A 107 -30.45 -2.44 -5.24
N ARG A 108 -31.22 -2.99 -6.19
CA ARG A 108 -31.20 -4.42 -6.51
C ARG A 108 -29.82 -4.91 -6.94
N GLY A 109 -29.09 -4.12 -7.72
CA GLY A 109 -27.72 -4.43 -8.12
C GLY A 109 -26.78 -4.64 -6.93
N ILE A 110 -26.79 -3.72 -5.96
CA ILE A 110 -25.97 -3.77 -4.74
C ILE A 110 -26.30 -5.01 -3.90
N VAL A 111 -27.58 -5.37 -3.79
CA VAL A 111 -28.00 -6.56 -3.04
C VAL A 111 -27.59 -7.85 -3.77
N VAL A 112 -27.77 -7.91 -5.10
CA VAL A 112 -27.35 -9.04 -5.94
C VAL A 112 -25.85 -9.31 -5.80
N GLU A 113 -25.04 -8.26 -5.86
CA GLU A 113 -23.59 -8.33 -5.67
C GLU A 113 -23.24 -8.99 -4.32
N LYS A 114 -23.81 -8.48 -3.23
CA LYS A 114 -23.55 -8.97 -1.88
C LYS A 114 -23.93 -10.43 -1.71
N LEU A 115 -25.13 -10.80 -2.17
CA LEU A 115 -25.62 -12.17 -2.11
C LEU A 115 -24.74 -13.13 -2.93
N LYS A 116 -24.28 -12.74 -4.12
CA LYS A 116 -23.33 -13.54 -4.90
C LYS A 116 -22.01 -13.73 -4.16
N ASN A 117 -21.42 -12.65 -3.67
CA ASN A 117 -20.13 -12.72 -2.98
C ASN A 117 -20.18 -13.65 -1.76
N VAL A 118 -21.25 -13.54 -0.97
CA VAL A 118 -21.47 -14.37 0.24
C VAL A 118 -21.72 -15.83 -0.10
N ARG A 119 -22.47 -16.11 -1.18
CA ARG A 119 -22.65 -17.47 -1.72
C ARG A 119 -21.29 -18.12 -1.99
N GLU A 120 -20.47 -17.48 -2.82
CA GLU A 120 -19.18 -18.03 -3.28
C GLU A 120 -18.12 -18.13 -2.16
N LEU A 121 -18.35 -17.48 -1.01
CA LEU A 121 -17.44 -17.53 0.15
C LEU A 121 -17.80 -18.63 1.15
N ASN A 122 -19.09 -18.88 1.36
CA ASN A 122 -19.55 -19.60 2.55
C ASN A 122 -20.34 -20.89 2.23
N PHE A 123 -20.74 -21.12 0.99
CA PHE A 123 -21.67 -22.19 0.66
C PHE A 123 -21.17 -23.04 -0.50
N GLU A 124 -21.23 -24.36 -0.35
CA GLU A 124 -21.05 -25.28 -1.47
C GLU A 124 -22.27 -25.23 -2.39
N GLU A 125 -22.09 -25.65 -3.66
CA GLU A 125 -23.11 -25.53 -4.70
C GLU A 125 -24.45 -26.21 -4.35
N LYS A 126 -24.42 -27.16 -3.41
CA LYS A 126 -25.57 -27.96 -2.96
C LYS A 126 -26.35 -27.35 -1.77
N ASP A 127 -25.78 -26.40 -1.04
CA ASP A 127 -26.33 -25.97 0.26
C ASP A 127 -27.33 -24.81 0.21
N LEU A 128 -27.35 -24.06 -0.89
CA LEU A 128 -28.29 -22.96 -1.09
C LEU A 128 -28.88 -23.02 -2.48
N GLN A 129 -30.22 -23.00 -2.57
CA GLN A 129 -30.91 -22.77 -3.84
C GLN A 129 -30.29 -21.56 -4.52
N THR A 130 -29.72 -21.76 -5.70
CA THR A 130 -29.17 -20.70 -6.55
C THR A 130 -30.13 -19.52 -6.55
N ILE A 131 -29.66 -18.33 -6.14
CA ILE A 131 -30.40 -17.12 -6.48
C ILE A 131 -30.35 -17.06 -8.00
N ARG A 132 -31.50 -17.34 -8.60
CA ARG A 132 -31.74 -17.27 -10.03
C ARG A 132 -31.69 -15.80 -10.47
N ILE A 133 -30.49 -15.33 -10.80
CA ILE A 133 -30.23 -13.94 -11.19
C ILE A 133 -30.25 -13.88 -12.72
N TRP A 134 -31.44 -13.71 -13.30
CA TRP A 134 -31.71 -13.87 -14.74
C TRP A 134 -31.55 -12.62 -15.62
N SER A 135 -30.90 -11.54 -15.17
CA SER A 135 -30.82 -10.37 -16.06
C SER A 135 -29.59 -9.50 -15.86
N GLU A 136 -29.03 -9.06 -16.99
CA GLU A 136 -28.08 -7.94 -17.08
C GLU A 136 -28.61 -6.65 -16.44
N SER A 137 -29.92 -6.54 -16.16
CA SER A 137 -30.54 -5.38 -15.52
C SER A 137 -30.01 -5.08 -14.11
N TYR A 138 -29.30 -6.02 -13.49
CA TYR A 138 -28.65 -5.84 -12.18
C TYR A 138 -27.22 -5.31 -12.28
N GLU A 139 -26.61 -5.27 -13.48
CA GLU A 139 -25.35 -4.58 -13.77
C GLU A 139 -25.58 -3.09 -14.03
N ASN A 140 -26.50 -2.49 -13.26
CA ASN A 140 -27.00 -1.14 -13.44
C ASN A 140 -25.97 -0.04 -13.14
N THR A 141 -24.87 -0.38 -12.46
CA THR A 141 -23.73 0.50 -12.24
C THR A 141 -22.43 -0.22 -12.57
N LEU A 142 -21.42 0.54 -12.98
CA LEU A 142 -20.08 0.01 -13.24
C LEU A 142 -19.46 -0.63 -11.97
N THR A 143 -19.74 -0.08 -10.77
CA THR A 143 -19.28 -0.65 -9.49
C THR A 143 -19.88 -2.04 -9.28
N THR A 144 -21.21 -2.14 -9.37
CA THR A 144 -21.92 -3.42 -9.20
C THR A 144 -21.47 -4.47 -10.21
N LYS A 145 -21.35 -4.08 -11.49
CA LYS A 145 -20.82 -4.98 -12.53
C LYS A 145 -19.46 -5.54 -12.13
N SER A 146 -18.56 -4.70 -11.64
CA SER A 146 -17.21 -5.09 -11.28
C SER A 146 -17.16 -6.09 -10.12
N PHE A 147 -17.94 -5.87 -9.06
CA PHE A 147 -17.98 -6.81 -7.94
C PHE A 147 -18.72 -8.12 -8.27
N ILE A 148 -19.66 -8.09 -9.22
CA ILE A 148 -20.22 -9.30 -9.82
C ILE A 148 -19.12 -10.07 -10.57
N LEU A 149 -18.27 -9.40 -11.34
CA LEU A 149 -17.12 -10.03 -12.01
C LEU A 149 -16.14 -10.64 -11.00
N LEU A 150 -15.82 -9.94 -9.90
CA LEU A 150 -14.98 -10.50 -8.82
C LEU A 150 -15.60 -11.76 -8.19
N SER A 151 -16.91 -11.77 -8.00
CA SER A 151 -17.63 -12.94 -7.48
C SER A 151 -17.59 -14.10 -8.48
N LYS A 152 -17.82 -13.83 -9.77
CA LYS A 152 -17.67 -14.83 -10.85
C LYS A 152 -16.24 -15.39 -10.90
N ALA A 153 -15.23 -14.53 -10.73
CA ALA A 153 -13.82 -14.95 -10.70
C ALA A 153 -13.56 -15.94 -9.55
N ARG A 154 -14.16 -15.73 -8.38
CA ARG A 154 -14.07 -16.67 -7.26
C ARG A 154 -14.69 -18.02 -7.58
N GLY A 155 -15.88 -18.03 -8.19
CA GLY A 155 -16.53 -19.27 -8.66
C GLY A 155 -15.61 -20.04 -9.63
N LYS A 156 -15.05 -19.34 -10.62
CA LYS A 156 -14.06 -19.92 -11.55
C LYS A 156 -12.79 -20.42 -10.88
N LYS A 157 -12.32 -19.77 -9.82
CA LYS A 157 -11.21 -20.26 -9.00
C LYS A 157 -11.57 -21.54 -8.24
N ASN A 158 -12.80 -21.67 -7.75
CA ASN A 158 -13.27 -22.88 -7.09
C ASN A 158 -13.45 -24.05 -8.07
N GLU A 159 -13.75 -23.75 -9.35
CA GLU A 159 -13.73 -24.70 -10.47
C GLU A 159 -12.32 -24.97 -11.02
N GLU A 160 -11.27 -24.43 -10.40
CA GLU A 160 -9.85 -24.51 -10.85
C GLU A 160 -9.59 -23.91 -12.27
N GLN A 161 -10.50 -23.07 -12.77
CA GLN A 161 -10.39 -22.37 -14.06
C GLN A 161 -9.61 -21.06 -13.92
N TYR A 162 -8.30 -21.16 -13.68
CA TYR A 162 -7.44 -20.02 -13.34
C TYR A 162 -7.27 -18.96 -14.45
N ASN A 163 -7.33 -19.35 -15.74
CA ASN A 163 -7.24 -18.38 -16.85
C ASN A 163 -8.46 -17.45 -16.91
N GLU A 164 -9.65 -18.02 -16.73
CA GLU A 164 -10.91 -17.26 -16.65
C GLU A 164 -10.94 -16.39 -15.39
N THR A 165 -10.50 -16.95 -14.26
CA THR A 165 -10.36 -16.23 -12.98
C THR A 165 -9.56 -14.93 -13.14
N VAL A 166 -8.39 -15.01 -13.77
CA VAL A 166 -7.52 -13.84 -13.99
C VAL A 166 -8.18 -12.85 -14.95
N SER A 167 -8.79 -13.33 -16.03
CA SER A 167 -9.45 -12.47 -17.02
C SER A 167 -10.57 -11.65 -16.38
N LEU A 168 -11.40 -12.28 -15.55
CA LEU A 168 -12.49 -11.63 -14.81
C LEU A 168 -11.97 -10.61 -13.78
N ASN A 169 -10.91 -10.95 -13.03
CA ASN A 169 -10.28 -10.00 -12.09
C ASN A 169 -9.69 -8.79 -12.83
N VAL A 170 -9.02 -8.99 -13.97
CA VAL A 170 -8.44 -7.89 -14.77
C VAL A 170 -9.53 -7.00 -15.36
N GLU A 171 -10.64 -7.57 -15.84
CA GLU A 171 -11.79 -6.80 -16.30
C GLU A 171 -12.39 -5.95 -15.17
N ALA A 172 -12.63 -6.57 -14.01
CA ALA A 172 -13.12 -5.87 -12.82
C ALA A 172 -12.19 -4.72 -12.42
N PHE A 173 -10.87 -4.96 -12.39
CA PHE A 173 -9.87 -3.95 -12.11
C PHE A 173 -9.96 -2.76 -13.08
N LYS A 174 -10.03 -3.03 -14.39
CA LYS A 174 -10.09 -2.00 -15.43
C LYS A 174 -11.31 -1.09 -15.22
N ILE A 175 -12.47 -1.66 -14.90
CA ILE A 175 -13.69 -0.89 -14.60
C ILE A 175 -13.54 -0.11 -13.29
N LEU A 176 -13.12 -0.76 -12.20
CA LEU A 176 -12.99 -0.12 -10.86
C LEU A 176 -11.98 1.03 -10.84
N LYS A 177 -10.96 0.98 -11.71
CA LYS A 177 -10.02 2.09 -11.91
C LYS A 177 -10.68 3.34 -12.49
N THR A 178 -11.75 3.21 -13.28
CA THR A 178 -12.47 4.35 -13.85
C THR A 178 -13.37 5.07 -12.82
N ILE A 179 -13.86 4.35 -11.80
CA ILE A 179 -14.74 4.85 -10.74
C ILE A 179 -13.95 5.19 -9.46
N PRO A 180 -12.64 5.38 -9.59
CA PRO A 180 -11.60 5.05 -8.59
C PRO A 180 -12.12 4.36 -7.32
N HIS A 181 -12.22 3.03 -7.34
CA HIS A 181 -12.58 2.22 -6.18
C HIS A 181 -11.39 1.37 -5.69
N PRO A 182 -10.51 1.91 -4.82
CA PRO A 182 -9.23 1.30 -4.49
C PRO A 182 -9.33 -0.06 -3.82
N SER A 183 -10.29 -0.28 -2.93
CA SER A 183 -10.47 -1.58 -2.25
C SER A 183 -10.75 -2.70 -3.25
N GLY A 184 -11.66 -2.47 -4.21
CA GLY A 184 -11.95 -3.43 -5.27
C GLY A 184 -10.78 -3.60 -6.26
N MET A 185 -10.08 -2.51 -6.60
CA MET A 185 -8.88 -2.58 -7.45
C MET A 185 -7.79 -3.46 -6.81
N VAL A 186 -7.44 -3.19 -5.55
CA VAL A 186 -6.44 -3.96 -4.81
C VAL A 186 -6.92 -5.39 -4.57
N GLN A 187 -8.20 -5.62 -4.28
CA GLN A 187 -8.77 -6.95 -4.15
C GLN A 187 -8.61 -7.77 -5.45
N ALA A 188 -8.90 -7.19 -6.62
CA ALA A 188 -8.75 -7.87 -7.91
C ALA A 188 -7.29 -8.31 -8.19
N LEU A 189 -6.34 -7.43 -7.87
CA LEU A 189 -4.91 -7.70 -8.03
C LEU A 189 -4.39 -8.70 -6.99
N ASN A 190 -4.81 -8.56 -5.73
CA ASN A 190 -4.46 -9.45 -4.64
C ASN A 190 -4.96 -10.87 -4.89
N ASN A 191 -6.23 -11.00 -5.31
CA ASN A 191 -6.81 -12.29 -5.69
C ASN A 191 -6.02 -12.95 -6.83
N SER A 192 -5.72 -12.19 -7.89
CA SER A 192 -4.94 -12.71 -9.02
C SER A 192 -3.54 -13.16 -8.61
N SER A 193 -2.87 -12.43 -7.70
CA SER A 193 -1.55 -12.81 -7.21
C SER A 193 -1.60 -14.02 -6.27
N TRP A 194 -2.48 -13.99 -5.26
CA TRP A 194 -2.58 -15.03 -4.24
C TRP A 194 -3.08 -16.36 -4.81
N TRP A 195 -4.12 -16.36 -5.65
CA TRP A 195 -4.70 -17.59 -6.19
C TRP A 195 -3.80 -18.27 -7.22
N LEU A 196 -2.87 -17.55 -7.84
CA LEU A 196 -1.91 -18.12 -8.77
C LEU A 196 -0.57 -18.51 -8.12
N LYS A 197 -0.32 -18.15 -6.86
CA LYS A 197 1.03 -18.24 -6.25
C LYS A 197 1.67 -19.64 -6.29
N ASP A 198 0.85 -20.69 -6.32
CA ASP A 198 1.28 -22.09 -6.39
C ASP A 198 0.97 -22.75 -7.75
N ILE A 199 0.24 -22.06 -8.64
CA ILE A 199 -0.23 -22.55 -9.94
C ILE A 199 0.62 -21.97 -11.09
N ASN A 200 0.83 -20.66 -11.08
CA ASN A 200 1.66 -19.94 -12.04
C ASN A 200 2.42 -18.82 -11.30
N LYS A 201 3.60 -19.17 -10.78
CA LYS A 201 4.40 -18.35 -9.87
C LYS A 201 4.80 -17.00 -10.48
N GLU A 202 5.15 -16.99 -11.76
CA GLU A 202 5.58 -15.79 -12.47
C GLU A 202 4.42 -14.83 -12.73
N LYS A 203 3.28 -15.37 -13.18
CA LYS A 203 2.09 -14.56 -13.40
C LYS A 203 1.60 -13.98 -12.08
N ALA A 204 1.65 -14.77 -10.99
CA ALA A 204 1.42 -14.29 -9.64
C ALA A 204 2.36 -13.14 -9.27
N LEU A 205 3.68 -13.28 -9.55
CA LEU A 205 4.69 -12.27 -9.30
C LEU A 205 4.43 -10.99 -10.10
N ALA A 206 4.05 -11.10 -11.37
CA ALA A 206 3.78 -9.96 -12.22
C ALA A 206 2.60 -9.09 -11.70
N PHE A 207 1.60 -9.69 -11.03
CA PHE A 207 0.53 -8.95 -10.36
C PHE A 207 0.98 -8.21 -9.09
N THR A 208 2.10 -8.58 -8.47
CA THR A 208 2.61 -7.86 -7.29
C THR A 208 3.04 -6.44 -7.63
N PHE A 209 3.46 -6.18 -8.86
CA PHE A 209 3.85 -4.85 -9.31
C PHE A 209 2.69 -3.84 -9.26
N PRO A 210 1.58 -4.03 -10.02
CA PRO A 210 0.44 -3.13 -9.94
C PRO A 210 -0.19 -3.13 -8.54
N LEU A 211 -0.18 -4.27 -7.83
CA LEU A 211 -0.69 -4.35 -6.46
C LEU A 211 0.06 -3.37 -5.54
N GLY A 212 1.38 -3.48 -5.49
CA GLY A 212 2.24 -2.57 -4.72
C GLY A 212 2.05 -1.11 -5.11
N PHE A 213 1.96 -0.82 -6.42
CA PHE A 213 1.75 0.55 -6.91
C PHE A 213 0.45 1.17 -6.40
N TYR A 214 -0.69 0.50 -6.56
CA TYR A 214 -1.98 1.06 -6.14
C TYR A 214 -2.17 1.04 -4.62
N LEU A 215 -1.49 0.16 -3.88
CA LEU A 215 -1.40 0.26 -2.42
C LEU A 215 -0.76 1.58 -2.00
N GLY A 216 0.44 1.87 -2.51
CA GLY A 216 1.17 3.09 -2.17
C GLY A 216 0.45 4.36 -2.65
N TYR A 217 -0.26 4.27 -3.77
CA TYR A 217 -1.06 5.39 -4.30
C TYR A 217 -2.26 5.70 -3.39
N TYR A 218 -3.10 4.71 -3.05
CA TYR A 218 -4.43 4.97 -2.47
C TYR A 218 -4.53 4.82 -0.95
N PHE A 219 -3.69 4.01 -0.31
CA PHE A 219 -3.93 3.57 1.07
C PHE A 219 -2.95 4.20 2.06
N HIS A 220 -3.43 4.45 3.28
CA HIS A 220 -2.57 4.80 4.39
C HIS A 220 -1.83 3.57 4.93
N ASP A 221 -0.68 3.81 5.54
CA ASP A 221 0.26 2.78 5.98
C ASP A 221 -0.31 1.90 7.10
N ASP A 222 -1.29 2.42 7.84
CA ASP A 222 -2.03 1.77 8.91
C ASP A 222 -3.22 0.93 8.42
N ASN A 223 -3.62 1.04 7.15
CA ASN A 223 -4.81 0.37 6.64
C ASN A 223 -4.61 -1.15 6.55
N PHE A 224 -5.59 -1.92 7.02
CA PHE A 224 -5.55 -3.40 6.99
C PHE A 224 -5.26 -3.98 5.59
N ASN A 225 -5.78 -3.36 4.52
CA ASN A 225 -5.54 -3.84 3.15
C ASN A 225 -4.07 -3.73 2.73
N VAL A 226 -3.30 -2.81 3.32
CA VAL A 226 -1.85 -2.72 3.12
C VAL A 226 -1.18 -3.96 3.68
N PHE A 227 -1.47 -4.35 4.92
CA PHE A 227 -0.91 -5.56 5.53
C PHE A 227 -1.29 -6.83 4.78
N ASN A 228 -2.57 -6.99 4.43
CA ASN A 228 -3.05 -8.15 3.66
C ASN A 228 -2.35 -8.30 2.31
N SER A 229 -2.16 -7.18 1.61
CA SER A 229 -1.57 -7.19 0.27
C SER A 229 -0.05 -7.26 0.28
N LEU A 230 0.60 -6.71 1.31
CA LEU A 230 2.04 -6.89 1.53
C LEU A 230 2.36 -8.32 1.94
N ASP A 231 1.51 -9.01 2.73
CA ASP A 231 1.67 -10.44 3.00
C ASP A 231 1.58 -11.26 1.70
N THR A 232 0.54 -11.02 0.89
CA THR A 232 0.43 -11.67 -0.43
C THR A 232 1.67 -11.43 -1.29
N THR A 233 2.12 -10.17 -1.38
CA THR A 233 3.31 -9.78 -2.14
C THR A 233 4.57 -10.48 -1.63
N PHE A 234 4.75 -10.53 -0.31
CA PHE A 234 5.88 -11.19 0.34
C PHE A 234 5.90 -12.69 0.04
N GLN A 235 4.78 -13.40 0.21
CA GLN A 235 4.73 -14.84 -0.07
C GLN A 235 5.05 -15.14 -1.53
N VAL A 236 4.48 -14.35 -2.47
CA VAL A 236 4.69 -14.54 -3.90
C VAL A 236 6.14 -14.24 -4.30
N GLN A 237 6.72 -13.14 -3.85
CA GLN A 237 8.13 -12.81 -4.12
C GLN A 237 9.07 -13.85 -3.51
N LYS A 238 8.81 -14.28 -2.28
CA LYS A 238 9.56 -15.35 -1.61
C LYS A 238 9.53 -16.65 -2.42
N ASN A 239 8.36 -17.07 -2.91
CA ASN A 239 8.19 -18.28 -3.71
C ASN A 239 8.89 -18.22 -5.08
N ASN A 240 9.18 -17.01 -5.56
CA ASN A 240 9.88 -16.74 -6.81
C ASN A 240 11.36 -16.34 -6.63
N ASN A 241 11.88 -16.34 -5.39
CA ASN A 241 13.21 -15.78 -5.06
C ASN A 241 13.42 -14.34 -5.57
N ASP A 242 12.36 -13.55 -5.65
CA ASP A 242 12.44 -12.18 -6.15
C ASP A 242 13.11 -11.25 -5.11
N PRO A 243 14.14 -10.46 -5.48
CA PRO A 243 14.86 -9.59 -4.56
C PRO A 243 14.00 -8.53 -3.87
N LEU A 244 12.83 -8.17 -4.42
CA LEU A 244 11.94 -7.21 -3.76
C LEU A 244 11.37 -7.74 -2.44
N VAL A 245 11.42 -9.04 -2.17
CA VAL A 245 10.97 -9.64 -0.90
C VAL A 245 11.59 -8.96 0.31
N TYR A 246 12.85 -8.54 0.20
CA TYR A 246 13.57 -7.84 1.28
C TYR A 246 13.01 -6.43 1.52
N GLU A 247 12.67 -5.71 0.45
CA GLU A 247 12.08 -4.37 0.57
C GLU A 247 10.60 -4.44 1.00
N THR A 248 9.83 -5.40 0.51
CA THR A 248 8.46 -5.67 1.00
C THR A 248 8.46 -5.99 2.50
N SER A 249 9.40 -6.81 2.96
CA SER A 249 9.56 -7.11 4.39
C SER A 249 9.90 -5.86 5.20
N PHE A 250 10.78 -5.01 4.67
CA PHE A 250 11.14 -3.74 5.31
C PHE A 250 9.95 -2.79 5.39
N ILE A 251 9.20 -2.61 4.30
CA ILE A 251 7.96 -1.80 4.26
C ILE A 251 6.94 -2.33 5.27
N PHE A 252 6.67 -3.64 5.28
CA PHE A 252 5.74 -4.25 6.24
C PHE A 252 6.17 -3.96 7.68
N SER A 253 7.46 -4.15 7.98
CA SER A 253 8.00 -3.88 9.31
C SER A 253 7.84 -2.42 9.73
N ARG A 254 8.02 -1.48 8.80
CA ARG A 254 7.87 -0.05 9.07
C ARG A 254 6.40 0.32 9.27
N CYS A 255 5.48 -0.15 8.42
CA CYS A 255 4.04 0.03 8.64
C CYS A 255 3.62 -0.51 10.02
N LEU A 256 4.04 -1.73 10.38
CA LEU A 256 3.72 -2.35 11.67
C LEU A 256 4.23 -1.53 12.87
N SER A 257 5.43 -0.95 12.75
CA SER A 257 6.06 -0.14 13.82
C SER A 257 5.36 1.19 14.09
N GLN A 258 4.53 1.65 13.17
CA GLN A 258 3.85 2.94 13.25
C GLN A 258 2.45 2.84 13.87
N LEU A 259 1.92 1.63 14.03
CA LEU A 259 0.60 1.38 14.60
C LEU A 259 0.57 1.65 16.11
N ASN A 260 -0.59 2.08 16.60
CA ASN A 260 -0.85 2.12 18.03
C ASN A 260 -1.06 0.70 18.60
N LYS A 261 -1.20 0.59 19.93
CA LYS A 261 -1.28 -0.72 20.61
C LYS A 261 -2.47 -1.57 20.12
N SER A 262 -3.65 -0.98 19.99
CA SER A 262 -4.87 -1.67 19.59
C SER A 262 -4.81 -2.15 18.14
N GLU A 263 -4.42 -1.26 17.22
CA GLU A 263 -4.22 -1.57 15.81
C GLU A 263 -3.17 -2.68 15.62
N SER A 264 -2.06 -2.58 16.36
CA SER A 264 -0.95 -3.54 16.27
C SER A 264 -1.36 -4.95 16.68
N GLU A 265 -2.26 -5.09 17.66
CA GLU A 265 -2.71 -6.38 18.16
C GLU A 265 -3.51 -7.16 17.11
N LEU A 266 -4.47 -6.50 16.44
CA LEU A 266 -5.22 -7.09 15.34
C LEU A 266 -4.29 -7.59 14.24
N ILE A 267 -3.36 -6.74 13.77
CA ILE A 267 -2.41 -7.08 12.71
C ILE A 267 -1.48 -8.23 13.14
N LYS A 268 -0.99 -8.23 14.39
CA LYS A 268 -0.14 -9.31 14.91
C LYS A 268 -0.85 -10.65 14.96
N ASN A 269 -2.12 -10.65 15.34
CA ASN A 269 -2.93 -11.86 15.42
C ASN A 269 -3.24 -12.42 14.03
N THR A 270 -3.59 -11.55 13.07
CA THR A 270 -3.91 -11.98 11.70
C THR A 270 -2.67 -12.41 10.90
N PHE A 271 -1.56 -11.67 10.99
CA PHE A 271 -0.38 -11.83 10.11
C PHE A 271 0.83 -12.42 10.84
N LYS A 272 0.58 -13.30 11.82
CA LYS A 272 1.61 -13.92 12.68
C LYS A 272 2.75 -14.57 11.88
N ASP A 273 2.42 -15.20 10.75
CA ASP A 273 3.38 -15.97 9.96
C ASP A 273 4.43 -15.10 9.26
N ILE A 274 4.02 -14.01 8.60
CA ILE A 274 4.98 -13.07 8.01
C ILE A 274 5.78 -12.35 9.09
N ILE A 275 5.16 -11.95 10.20
CA ILE A 275 5.83 -11.25 11.31
C ILE A 275 6.96 -12.10 11.88
N ASN A 276 6.71 -13.40 12.10
CA ASN A 276 7.74 -14.33 12.56
C ASN A 276 8.91 -14.50 11.58
N GLN A 277 8.65 -14.27 10.30
CA GLN A 277 9.64 -14.38 9.23
C GLN A 277 10.44 -13.09 9.02
N LEU A 278 9.93 -11.91 9.38
CA LEU A 278 10.59 -10.62 9.15
C LEU A 278 12.05 -10.59 9.61
N LYS A 279 12.37 -11.24 10.74
CA LYS A 279 13.74 -11.34 11.28
C LYS A 279 14.77 -11.98 10.33
N TYR A 280 14.32 -12.67 9.29
CA TYR A 280 15.18 -13.30 8.28
C TYR A 280 15.32 -12.47 6.99
N PHE A 281 14.50 -11.44 6.81
CA PHE A 281 14.45 -10.65 5.57
C PHE A 281 14.71 -9.15 5.80
N VAL A 282 14.45 -8.62 6.99
CA VAL A 282 14.66 -7.21 7.30
C VAL A 282 16.13 -6.96 7.69
N PHE A 283 16.78 -6.02 7.01
CA PHE A 283 18.12 -5.55 7.34
C PHE A 283 18.26 -4.04 7.14
N ASN A 284 19.21 -3.45 7.86
CA ASN A 284 19.59 -2.05 7.71
C ASN A 284 20.78 -1.90 6.73
N LEU A 285 21.01 -0.70 6.20
CA LEU A 285 22.08 -0.43 5.23
C LEU A 285 23.39 0.07 5.87
N ASP A 286 23.51 -0.01 7.19
CA ASP A 286 24.70 0.48 7.91
C ASP A 286 25.97 -0.29 7.54
N ASN A 287 27.13 0.37 7.65
CA ASN A 287 28.45 -0.20 7.36
C ASN A 287 29.09 -0.98 8.50
N ASN A 288 28.27 -1.49 9.42
CA ASN A 288 28.75 -2.29 10.53
C ASN A 288 29.31 -3.64 10.05
N GLN A 289 30.23 -4.19 10.84
CA GLN A 289 30.78 -5.53 10.62
C GLN A 289 29.69 -6.59 10.70
N HIS A 290 29.85 -7.68 9.96
CA HIS A 290 28.89 -8.78 9.95
C HIS A 290 29.31 -9.87 10.91
N ARG A 291 28.38 -10.38 11.72
CA ARG A 291 28.65 -11.51 12.62
C ARG A 291 28.96 -12.77 11.81
N SER A 292 30.01 -13.48 12.19
CA SER A 292 30.35 -14.79 11.63
C SER A 292 29.38 -15.85 12.17
N THR A 293 28.30 -16.11 11.41
CA THR A 293 27.32 -17.15 11.75
C THR A 293 27.67 -18.49 11.09
N PRO A 294 27.26 -19.63 11.67
CA PRO A 294 27.40 -20.93 11.01
C PRO A 294 26.81 -20.92 9.59
N LYS A 295 25.57 -20.43 9.44
CA LYS A 295 24.88 -20.29 8.14
C LYS A 295 25.74 -19.58 7.08
N LEU A 296 26.38 -18.46 7.43
CA LEU A 296 27.24 -17.72 6.50
C LEU A 296 28.50 -18.51 6.12
N ARG A 297 29.17 -19.11 7.11
CA ARG A 297 30.39 -19.90 6.86
C ARG A 297 30.10 -21.14 6.03
N ASP A 298 29.05 -21.87 6.38
CA ASP A 298 28.65 -23.09 5.69
C ASP A 298 28.26 -22.80 4.24
N PHE A 299 27.54 -21.69 4.01
CA PHE A 299 27.24 -21.19 2.67
C PHE A 299 28.53 -20.93 1.87
N ILE A 300 29.47 -20.14 2.41
CA ILE A 300 30.70 -19.81 1.70
C ILE A 300 31.54 -21.08 1.43
N ARG A 301 31.66 -22.01 2.39
CA ARG A 301 32.38 -23.28 2.16
C ARG A 301 31.76 -24.08 1.02
N LYS A 302 30.42 -24.15 0.99
CA LYS A 302 29.69 -24.87 -0.06
C LYS A 302 29.95 -24.28 -1.43
N GLU A 303 29.85 -22.96 -1.59
CA GLU A 303 30.01 -22.32 -2.90
C GLU A 303 31.48 -22.37 -3.38
N ILE A 304 32.47 -22.18 -2.50
CA ILE A 304 33.90 -22.39 -2.85
C ILE A 304 34.14 -23.84 -3.32
N GLY A 305 33.55 -24.82 -2.64
CA GLY A 305 33.72 -26.23 -2.95
C GLY A 305 33.11 -26.66 -4.30
N LYS A 306 32.02 -26.00 -4.75
CA LYS A 306 31.37 -26.31 -6.03
C LYS A 306 32.25 -25.96 -7.23
N GLU A 307 32.84 -24.78 -7.21
CA GLU A 307 33.56 -24.22 -8.35
C GLU A 307 35.07 -24.58 -8.34
N LYS A 308 35.55 -25.30 -7.31
CA LYS A 308 36.99 -25.58 -7.09
C LYS A 308 37.85 -24.31 -7.19
N ILE A 309 37.32 -23.18 -6.74
CA ILE A 309 37.96 -21.86 -6.86
C ILE A 309 39.29 -21.89 -6.10
N PRO A 310 40.42 -21.61 -6.77
CA PRO A 310 41.70 -21.46 -6.09
C PRO A 310 41.59 -20.34 -5.07
N ILE A 311 42.02 -20.56 -3.82
CA ILE A 311 41.93 -19.55 -2.77
C ILE A 311 42.64 -18.24 -3.18
N ASP A 312 43.71 -18.35 -3.97
CA ASP A 312 44.47 -17.21 -4.50
C ASP A 312 43.67 -16.31 -5.46
N SER A 313 42.58 -16.81 -6.04
CA SER A 313 41.69 -16.01 -6.91
C SER A 313 40.67 -15.19 -6.11
N ILE A 314 40.51 -15.47 -4.81
CA ILE A 314 39.71 -14.68 -3.90
C ILE A 314 40.59 -13.53 -3.42
N ASN A 315 40.16 -12.28 -3.64
CA ASN A 315 40.91 -11.08 -3.25
C ASN A 315 40.92 -10.84 -1.72
N VAL A 316 41.26 -11.86 -0.95
CA VAL A 316 41.35 -11.94 0.51
C VAL A 316 42.48 -12.89 0.84
N SER A 317 43.32 -12.57 1.84
CA SER A 317 44.41 -13.48 2.21
C SER A 317 43.89 -14.86 2.64
N GLU A 318 44.59 -15.93 2.23
CA GLU A 318 44.23 -17.30 2.57
C GLU A 318 44.08 -17.48 4.09
N ARG A 319 44.97 -16.87 4.87
CA ARG A 319 44.90 -16.87 6.33
C ARG A 319 43.58 -16.28 6.84
N THR A 320 43.21 -15.09 6.37
CA THR A 320 41.96 -14.42 6.77
C THR A 320 40.74 -15.28 6.43
N LEU A 321 40.72 -15.86 5.23
CA LEU A 321 39.62 -16.73 4.81
C LEU A 321 39.54 -17.99 5.68
N LYS A 322 40.66 -18.68 5.94
CA LYS A 322 40.71 -19.85 6.82
C LYS A 322 40.30 -19.54 8.26
N GLU A 323 40.77 -18.43 8.82
CA GLU A 323 40.38 -18.00 10.18
C GLU A 323 38.88 -17.69 10.26
N PHE A 324 38.32 -17.05 9.23
CA PHE A 324 36.88 -16.82 9.14
C PHE A 324 36.08 -18.12 9.03
N LEU A 325 36.45 -19.01 8.11
CA LEU A 325 35.76 -20.27 7.87
C LEU A 325 35.91 -21.24 9.07
N SER A 326 36.97 -21.15 9.85
CA SER A 326 37.16 -21.94 11.08
C SER A 326 36.52 -21.32 12.33
N ALA A 327 35.74 -20.24 12.18
CA ALA A 327 35.09 -19.51 13.26
C ALA A 327 36.04 -18.85 14.27
N LYS A 328 37.33 -18.70 13.95
CA LYS A 328 38.30 -17.98 14.79
C LYS A 328 37.99 -16.48 14.87
N THR A 329 37.45 -15.90 13.79
CA THR A 329 37.00 -14.49 13.78
C THR A 329 35.50 -14.40 14.07
N LYS A 330 35.13 -13.59 15.07
CA LYS A 330 33.71 -13.34 15.44
C LYS A 330 32.96 -12.49 14.42
N TYR A 331 33.66 -11.62 13.69
CA TYR A 331 33.10 -10.69 12.73
C TYR A 331 33.91 -10.65 11.43
N ILE A 332 33.26 -10.29 10.33
CA ILE A 332 33.88 -10.06 9.02
C ILE A 332 33.59 -8.63 8.54
N GLN A 333 34.61 -7.97 8.00
CA GLN A 333 34.46 -6.62 7.43
C GLN A 333 33.60 -6.66 6.16
N PRO A 334 32.77 -5.64 5.90
CA PRO A 334 31.99 -5.55 4.67
C PRO A 334 32.83 -5.71 3.39
N ASN A 335 33.98 -5.03 3.31
CA ASN A 335 34.87 -5.12 2.14
C ASN A 335 35.43 -6.54 1.94
N THR A 336 35.83 -7.21 3.02
CA THR A 336 36.29 -8.61 2.95
C THR A 336 35.17 -9.53 2.48
N LEU A 337 33.95 -9.37 2.99
CA LEU A 337 32.80 -10.16 2.55
C LEU A 337 32.47 -9.90 1.07
N ARG A 338 32.54 -8.64 0.61
CA ARG A 338 32.36 -8.31 -0.82
C ARG A 338 33.39 -8.99 -1.70
N ASN A 339 34.67 -8.96 -1.32
CA ASN A 339 35.72 -9.62 -2.09
C ASN A 339 35.47 -11.14 -2.21
N ILE A 340 34.95 -11.78 -1.15
CA ILE A 340 34.54 -13.19 -1.21
C ILE A 340 33.36 -13.36 -2.17
N ILE A 341 32.28 -12.58 -2.02
CA ILE A 341 31.09 -12.66 -2.88
C ILE A 341 31.45 -12.45 -4.35
N ASP A 342 32.40 -11.57 -4.64
CA ASP A 342 32.81 -11.21 -6.00
C ASP A 342 33.65 -12.30 -6.68
N ALA A 343 34.29 -13.16 -5.90
CA ALA A 343 35.02 -14.31 -6.42
C ALA A 343 34.13 -15.54 -6.68
N LEU A 344 32.91 -15.57 -6.14
CA LEU A 344 31.96 -16.69 -6.28
C LEU A 344 30.92 -16.44 -7.39
N GLU A 345 30.27 -17.49 -7.87
CA GLU A 345 29.04 -17.42 -8.67
C GLU A 345 27.94 -18.33 -8.09
N PHE A 346 26.84 -17.73 -7.64
CA PHE A 346 25.77 -18.49 -6.98
C PHE A 346 24.39 -17.90 -7.24
N GLU A 347 23.40 -18.79 -7.28
CA GLU A 347 21.99 -18.43 -7.29
C GLU A 347 21.54 -17.85 -5.95
N ILE A 348 20.74 -16.79 -6.03
CA ILE A 348 20.10 -16.13 -4.91
C ILE A 348 18.77 -16.81 -4.62
N ASN A 349 18.58 -17.22 -3.37
CA ASN A 349 17.32 -17.74 -2.89
C ASN A 349 17.11 -17.40 -1.41
N THR A 350 15.99 -17.82 -0.84
CA THR A 350 15.64 -17.55 0.57
C THR A 350 16.62 -18.16 1.59
N SER A 351 17.49 -19.09 1.17
CA SER A 351 18.54 -19.67 2.02
C SER A 351 19.82 -18.84 2.02
N THR A 352 20.02 -17.93 1.06
CA THR A 352 21.19 -17.05 1.00
C THR A 352 21.31 -16.23 2.30
N PRO A 353 22.49 -16.19 2.96
CA PRO A 353 22.70 -15.41 4.17
C PRO A 353 22.33 -13.92 4.00
N LEU A 354 21.58 -13.36 4.96
CA LEU A 354 21.07 -11.99 4.89
C LEU A 354 22.18 -10.93 4.75
N CYS A 355 23.35 -11.16 5.37
CA CYS A 355 24.50 -10.27 5.22
C CYS A 355 25.09 -10.25 3.80
N ILE A 356 24.99 -11.35 3.05
CA ILE A 356 25.36 -11.38 1.63
C ILE A 356 24.38 -10.52 0.82
N ILE A 357 23.07 -10.69 1.05
CA ILE A 357 22.03 -9.88 0.40
C ILE A 357 22.22 -8.39 0.69
N LYS A 358 22.50 -8.03 1.96
CA LYS A 358 22.79 -6.66 2.36
C LYS A 358 23.96 -6.06 1.57
N GLU A 359 25.05 -6.80 1.41
CA GLU A 359 26.20 -6.30 0.64
C GLU A 359 25.93 -6.26 -0.87
N LEU A 360 25.15 -7.19 -1.42
CA LEU A 360 24.69 -7.14 -2.82
C LEU A 360 23.80 -5.91 -3.07
N LYS A 361 22.86 -5.61 -2.17
CA LYS A 361 22.02 -4.42 -2.26
C LYS A 361 22.85 -3.15 -2.23
N LYS A 362 23.78 -3.02 -1.28
CA LYS A 362 24.71 -1.87 -1.22
C LYS A 362 25.50 -1.69 -2.53
N LYS A 363 25.99 -2.78 -3.13
CA LYS A 363 26.68 -2.72 -4.42
C LYS A 363 25.77 -2.20 -5.54
N ASP A 364 24.51 -2.62 -5.59
CA ASP A 364 23.53 -2.11 -6.56
C ASP A 364 23.24 -0.61 -6.33
N ILE A 365 23.06 -0.19 -5.07
CA ILE A 365 22.91 1.22 -4.68
C ILE A 365 24.09 2.05 -5.20
N ASP A 366 25.33 1.61 -4.93
CA ASP A 366 26.55 2.30 -5.37
C ASP A 366 26.63 2.40 -6.90
N LYS A 367 26.26 1.33 -7.61
CA LYS A 367 26.25 1.27 -9.08
C LYS A 367 25.28 2.30 -9.66
N LYS A 368 24.03 2.34 -9.19
CA LYS A 368 23.03 3.32 -9.62
C LYS A 368 23.46 4.75 -9.25
N PHE A 369 23.96 4.92 -8.02
CA PHE A 369 24.33 6.22 -7.48
C PHE A 369 25.45 6.89 -8.26
N LYS A 370 26.42 6.11 -8.77
CA LYS A 370 27.54 6.62 -9.57
C LYS A 370 27.07 7.48 -10.75
N VAL A 371 25.99 7.07 -11.42
CA VAL A 371 25.41 7.79 -12.57
C VAL A 371 24.40 8.83 -12.10
N ASN A 372 23.50 8.44 -11.20
CA ASN A 372 22.41 9.29 -10.73
C ASN A 372 22.88 10.52 -9.95
N PHE A 373 24.01 10.43 -9.25
CA PHE A 373 24.57 11.57 -8.53
C PHE A 373 25.02 12.70 -9.47
N GLU A 374 25.62 12.36 -10.62
CA GLU A 374 26.00 13.38 -11.62
C GLU A 374 24.75 14.03 -12.22
N ASN A 375 23.75 13.22 -12.56
CA ASN A 375 22.46 13.73 -13.02
C ASN A 375 21.81 14.65 -11.99
N PHE A 376 21.91 14.31 -10.70
CA PHE A 376 21.40 15.11 -9.59
C PHE A 376 22.14 16.44 -9.44
N LYS A 377 23.48 16.43 -9.48
CA LYS A 377 24.31 17.64 -9.36
C LYS A 377 24.08 18.62 -10.51
N ASN A 378 23.72 18.12 -11.69
CA ASN A 378 23.36 18.91 -12.86
C ASN A 378 21.98 19.60 -12.76
N LEU A 379 21.14 19.22 -11.79
CA LEU A 379 19.88 19.92 -11.55
C LEU A 379 20.13 21.27 -10.86
N PRO A 380 19.31 22.30 -11.10
CA PRO A 380 19.33 23.52 -10.28
C PRO A 380 19.14 23.20 -8.79
N LYS A 381 19.79 23.95 -7.88
CA LYS A 381 19.75 23.68 -6.43
C LYS A 381 18.34 23.56 -5.87
N GLU A 382 17.42 24.43 -6.30
CA GLU A 382 16.00 24.37 -5.91
C GLU A 382 15.34 23.05 -6.32
N ARG A 383 15.67 22.56 -7.52
CA ARG A 383 15.17 21.28 -8.03
C ARG A 383 15.82 20.10 -7.32
N GLN A 384 17.11 20.16 -7.00
CA GLN A 384 17.77 19.15 -6.15
C GLN A 384 17.03 18.98 -4.82
N ILE A 385 16.75 20.10 -4.13
CA ILE A 385 16.03 20.10 -2.85
C ILE A 385 14.60 19.58 -3.03
N SER A 386 13.86 20.03 -4.05
CA SER A 386 12.48 19.60 -4.31
C SER A 386 12.37 18.10 -4.61
N GLU A 387 13.24 17.57 -5.46
CA GLU A 387 13.22 16.15 -5.86
C GLU A 387 13.68 15.26 -4.70
N LEU A 388 14.72 15.66 -3.97
CA LEU A 388 15.17 14.97 -2.76
C LEU A 388 14.06 14.96 -1.69
N PHE A 389 13.40 16.08 -1.46
CA PHE A 389 12.29 16.14 -0.50
C PHE A 389 11.10 15.27 -0.93
N THR A 390 10.81 15.20 -2.23
CA THR A 390 9.79 14.28 -2.76
C THR A 390 10.16 12.83 -2.46
N SER A 391 11.41 12.42 -2.72
CA SER A 391 11.89 11.07 -2.39
C SER A 391 11.89 10.81 -0.87
N TYR A 392 12.28 11.81 -0.08
CA TYR A 392 12.25 11.76 1.38
C TYR A 392 10.85 11.46 1.92
N LEU A 393 9.81 12.15 1.44
CA LEU A 393 8.44 12.00 1.93
C LEU A 393 7.86 10.59 1.68
N VAL A 394 8.34 9.89 0.64
CA VAL A 394 7.77 8.60 0.24
C VAL A 394 8.46 7.39 0.86
N HIS A 395 9.74 7.50 1.20
CA HIS A 395 10.57 6.35 1.57
C HIS A 395 10.74 6.23 3.09
N TYR A 396 10.72 5.01 3.64
CA TYR A 396 10.97 4.82 5.08
C TYR A 396 12.44 4.99 5.50
N TYR A 397 13.37 5.10 4.55
CA TYR A 397 14.77 5.42 4.86
C TYR A 397 14.95 6.85 5.38
N LYS A 398 13.90 7.68 5.27
CA LYS A 398 13.84 9.02 5.86
C LYS A 398 14.12 9.06 7.36
N GLU A 399 13.83 7.96 8.07
CA GLU A 399 14.05 7.84 9.52
C GLU A 399 15.54 7.71 9.87
N GLU A 400 16.39 7.36 8.90
CA GLU A 400 17.82 7.09 9.08
C GLU A 400 18.71 8.26 8.61
N ILE A 401 18.11 9.37 8.16
CA ILE A 401 18.86 10.49 7.57
C ILE A 401 18.59 11.82 8.27
N ASP A 402 19.62 12.67 8.30
CA ASP A 402 19.48 14.09 8.65
C ASP A 402 19.24 14.93 7.39
N LEU A 403 17.97 15.11 7.04
CA LEU A 403 17.58 15.91 5.88
C LEU A 403 18.06 17.36 5.98
N LYS A 404 18.11 17.95 7.19
CA LYS A 404 18.56 19.33 7.40
C LYS A 404 20.03 19.48 7.00
N LYS A 405 20.87 18.52 7.41
CA LYS A 405 22.28 18.47 7.04
C LYS A 405 22.45 18.31 5.52
N ILE A 406 21.74 17.38 4.89
CA ILE A 406 21.85 17.14 3.44
C ILE A 406 21.44 18.39 2.64
N ILE A 407 20.35 19.06 3.02
CA ILE A 407 19.92 20.31 2.37
C ILE A 407 20.97 21.41 2.51
N LYS A 408 21.61 21.52 3.68
CA LYS A 408 22.72 22.46 3.88
C LYS A 408 23.88 22.15 2.93
N ASP A 409 24.28 20.88 2.83
CA ASP A 409 25.37 20.45 1.94
C ASP A 409 25.05 20.71 0.45
N ILE A 410 23.78 20.62 0.03
CA ILE A 410 23.35 21.00 -1.33
C ILE A 410 23.49 22.52 -1.54
N LYS A 411 23.01 23.33 -0.59
CA LYS A 411 23.08 24.80 -0.65
C LYS A 411 24.53 25.29 -0.72
N ASP A 412 25.40 24.70 0.09
CA ASP A 412 26.81 25.08 0.22
C ASP A 412 27.71 24.40 -0.85
N THR A 413 27.12 23.65 -1.79
CA THR A 413 27.84 22.83 -2.79
C THR A 413 28.78 21.75 -2.21
N GLY A 414 28.74 21.53 -0.91
CA GLY A 414 29.56 20.59 -0.16
C GLY A 414 29.12 19.12 -0.22
N LEU A 415 27.97 18.81 -0.84
CA LEU A 415 27.54 17.44 -1.04
C LEU A 415 28.44 16.74 -2.07
N ILE A 416 29.25 15.77 -1.63
CA ILE A 416 30.14 14.93 -2.46
C ILE A 416 29.81 13.45 -2.24
N LYS A 417 30.22 12.58 -3.17
CA LYS A 417 29.86 11.15 -3.18
C LYS A 417 30.23 10.44 -1.87
N GLU A 418 31.38 10.80 -1.31
CA GLU A 418 31.98 10.19 -0.12
C GLU A 418 31.23 10.55 1.17
N ARG A 419 30.43 11.63 1.15
CA ARG A 419 29.63 12.07 2.30
C ARG A 419 28.22 11.49 2.32
N CYS A 420 27.78 10.85 1.25
CA CYS A 420 26.47 10.22 1.18
C CYS A 420 26.51 8.81 1.79
N ASP A 421 25.77 8.59 2.87
CA ASP A 421 25.47 7.24 3.36
C ASP A 421 24.53 6.48 2.39
N TYR A 422 24.35 5.18 2.61
CA TYR A 422 23.54 4.35 1.70
C TYR A 422 22.07 4.76 1.65
N TYR A 423 21.52 5.32 2.72
CA TYR A 423 20.14 5.81 2.74
C TYR A 423 20.00 7.05 1.86
N THR A 424 20.91 8.01 1.98
CA THR A 424 20.99 9.21 1.12
C THR A 424 21.21 8.84 -0.33
N LYS A 425 22.11 7.87 -0.61
CA LYS A 425 22.33 7.35 -1.97
C LYS A 425 21.04 6.79 -2.56
N GLU A 426 20.27 6.03 -1.77
CA GLU A 426 19.03 5.44 -2.25
C GLU A 426 17.95 6.48 -2.53
N LEU A 427 17.80 7.50 -1.68
CA LEU A 427 16.87 8.59 -1.97
C LEU A 427 17.25 9.33 -3.26
N ILE A 428 18.54 9.58 -3.49
CA ILE A 428 19.01 10.17 -4.74
C ILE A 428 18.75 9.24 -5.93
N ASN A 429 18.95 7.93 -5.79
CA ASN A 429 18.61 6.96 -6.84
C ASN A 429 17.11 6.99 -7.16
N SER A 430 16.26 6.95 -6.12
CA SER A 430 14.81 6.94 -6.22
C SER A 430 14.28 8.15 -7.00
N ILE A 431 14.95 9.30 -7.01
CA ILE A 431 14.58 10.46 -7.85
C ILE A 431 14.47 10.06 -9.33
N PHE A 432 15.42 9.27 -9.84
CA PHE A 432 15.54 8.92 -11.26
C PHE A 432 14.79 7.64 -11.64
N GLU A 433 14.26 6.92 -10.66
CA GLU A 433 13.38 5.77 -10.89
C GLU A 433 12.07 6.24 -11.53
N ARG A 434 11.74 5.61 -12.67
CA ARG A 434 10.57 5.94 -13.49
C ARG A 434 9.47 4.92 -13.23
N ASN A 435 8.22 5.40 -13.24
CA ASN A 435 7.10 4.48 -13.21
C ASN A 435 6.99 3.75 -14.54
N PRO A 436 7.06 2.41 -14.56
CA PRO A 436 6.71 1.67 -15.74
C PRO A 436 5.21 1.85 -16.03
N LYS A 437 4.85 1.82 -17.31
CA LYS A 437 3.44 1.76 -17.71
C LYS A 437 2.88 0.41 -17.27
N ILE A 438 1.87 0.43 -16.40
CA ILE A 438 1.15 -0.78 -16.01
C ILE A 438 0.26 -1.18 -17.19
N ASP A 439 0.68 -2.20 -17.94
CA ASP A 439 -0.10 -2.85 -18.98
C ASP A 439 -0.56 -4.22 -18.51
N PHE A 440 -1.86 -4.46 -18.60
CA PHE A 440 -2.49 -5.72 -18.20
C PHE A 440 -2.57 -6.73 -19.34
N ASN A 441 -2.42 -6.32 -20.60
CA ASN A 441 -2.51 -7.25 -21.72
C ASN A 441 -1.40 -8.32 -21.68
N PRO A 442 -0.12 -7.98 -21.40
CA PRO A 442 0.92 -8.99 -21.23
C PRO A 442 0.65 -9.95 -20.06
N LEU A 443 -0.03 -9.47 -19.00
CA LEU A 443 -0.41 -10.30 -17.86
C LEU A 443 -1.46 -11.36 -18.22
N LEU A 444 -2.23 -11.14 -19.30
CA LEU A 444 -3.24 -12.09 -19.76
C LEU A 444 -2.63 -13.17 -20.66
N THR A 445 -1.68 -12.81 -21.52
CA THR A 445 -1.20 -13.67 -22.62
C THR A 445 0.15 -14.33 -22.40
N ASN A 446 1.03 -13.74 -21.59
CA ASN A 446 2.42 -14.19 -21.55
C ASN A 446 2.66 -15.13 -20.37
N VAL A 447 3.24 -16.29 -20.66
CA VAL A 447 4.04 -17.05 -19.71
C VAL A 447 5.43 -16.40 -19.78
N GLN A 448 5.93 -15.87 -18.68
CA GLN A 448 7.32 -15.40 -18.65
C GLN A 448 8.20 -16.65 -18.48
N GLU A 449 9.51 -16.50 -18.38
CA GLU A 449 10.34 -17.61 -17.91
C GLU A 449 10.78 -17.29 -16.48
N PRO A 450 11.02 -18.31 -15.63
CA PRO A 450 11.39 -18.06 -14.25
C PRO A 450 12.72 -17.34 -14.25
N LYS A 451 12.75 -16.13 -13.69
CA LYS A 451 13.99 -15.36 -13.64
C LYS A 451 14.89 -15.93 -12.54
N ILE A 452 16.03 -16.48 -12.95
CA ILE A 452 17.07 -16.91 -12.02
C ILE A 452 17.96 -15.71 -11.68
N TYR A 453 18.00 -15.37 -10.40
CA TYR A 453 18.87 -14.32 -9.88
C TYR A 453 20.18 -14.94 -9.38
N THR A 454 21.30 -14.38 -9.80
CA THR A 454 22.64 -14.71 -9.29
C THR A 454 23.25 -13.50 -8.63
N ASN A 455 24.29 -13.71 -7.81
CA ASN A 455 25.08 -12.61 -7.26
C ASN A 455 25.69 -11.67 -8.33
N LYS A 456 25.80 -12.11 -9.60
CA LYS A 456 26.31 -11.32 -10.72
C LYS A 456 25.25 -10.49 -11.43
N ASN A 457 24.01 -10.99 -11.53
CA ASN A 457 22.94 -10.36 -12.32
C ASN A 457 21.86 -9.68 -11.47
N ILE A 458 21.86 -9.88 -10.15
CA ILE A 458 20.84 -9.33 -9.25
C ILE A 458 20.81 -7.80 -9.31
N THR A 459 19.60 -7.26 -9.31
CA THR A 459 19.30 -5.82 -9.25
C THR A 459 18.16 -5.62 -8.26
N PHE A 460 18.21 -4.54 -7.48
CA PHE A 460 17.19 -4.20 -6.52
C PHE A 460 16.41 -3.00 -7.06
N ASN A 461 15.28 -3.27 -7.71
CA ASN A 461 14.42 -2.23 -8.27
C ASN A 461 13.72 -1.43 -7.16
N GLU A 462 13.31 -0.21 -7.47
CA GLU A 462 12.44 0.57 -6.56
C GLU A 462 11.14 -0.20 -6.32
N HIS A 463 10.76 -0.35 -5.06
CA HIS A 463 9.53 -1.06 -4.73
C HIS A 463 8.30 -0.28 -5.26
N PRO A 464 7.33 -0.93 -5.93
CA PRO A 464 6.19 -0.27 -6.55
C PRO A 464 5.35 0.59 -5.58
N PHE A 465 5.34 0.20 -4.30
CA PHE A 465 4.72 0.98 -3.21
C PHE A 465 5.27 2.41 -3.11
N TYR A 466 6.59 2.59 -3.17
CA TYR A 466 7.18 3.94 -3.15
C TYR A 466 6.89 4.69 -4.44
N LEU A 467 6.87 4.00 -5.59
CA LEU A 467 6.49 4.59 -6.88
C LEU A 467 5.05 5.16 -6.86
N GLY A 468 4.11 4.42 -6.30
CA GLY A 468 2.73 4.87 -6.11
C GLY A 468 2.63 6.10 -5.20
N LYS A 469 3.34 6.09 -4.07
CA LYS A 469 3.45 7.24 -3.16
C LYS A 469 4.08 8.47 -3.84
N LYS A 470 5.11 8.26 -4.64
CA LYS A 470 5.81 9.32 -5.38
C LYS A 470 4.89 10.05 -6.35
N GLU A 471 3.96 9.35 -6.99
CA GLU A 471 2.98 10.02 -7.87
C GLU A 471 2.04 10.95 -7.13
N VAL A 472 1.56 10.56 -5.94
CA VAL A 472 0.67 11.43 -5.18
C VAL A 472 1.43 12.62 -4.57
N VAL A 473 2.64 12.42 -4.05
CA VAL A 473 3.47 13.52 -3.50
C VAL A 473 3.83 14.54 -4.58
N LYS A 474 4.17 14.09 -5.80
CA LYS A 474 4.47 15.00 -6.92
C LYS A 474 3.33 15.98 -7.23
N MET A 475 2.08 15.57 -7.07
CA MET A 475 0.93 16.45 -7.31
C MET A 475 0.89 17.62 -6.33
N PHE A 476 1.22 17.37 -5.05
CA PHE A 476 1.37 18.44 -4.06
C PHE A 476 2.57 19.34 -4.39
N MET A 477 3.74 18.73 -4.66
CA MET A 477 4.97 19.46 -4.96
C MET A 477 4.87 20.32 -6.22
N LYS A 478 4.06 19.91 -7.19
CA LYS A 478 3.77 20.66 -8.42
C LYS A 478 3.05 21.97 -8.15
N ASP A 479 2.07 21.96 -7.24
CA ASP A 479 1.23 23.12 -6.94
C ASP A 479 1.83 23.98 -5.81
N LEU A 480 2.70 23.41 -4.98
CA LEU A 480 3.42 24.11 -3.93
C LEU A 480 4.27 25.23 -4.55
N ASN A 481 3.99 26.47 -4.15
CA ASN A 481 4.74 27.63 -4.62
C ASN A 481 6.24 27.47 -4.37
N LYS A 482 7.05 27.45 -5.44
CA LYS A 482 8.51 27.31 -5.36
C LYS A 482 9.18 28.37 -4.48
N LYS A 483 8.63 29.59 -4.43
CA LYS A 483 9.13 30.67 -3.54
C LYS A 483 8.98 30.30 -2.06
N ASN A 484 7.92 29.56 -1.72
CA ASN A 484 7.59 29.16 -0.35
C ASN A 484 8.02 27.71 -0.06
N LEU A 485 8.58 26.99 -1.03
CA LEU A 485 9.09 25.62 -0.84
C LEU A 485 10.16 25.57 0.24
N LYS A 486 11.08 26.55 0.23
CA LYS A 486 12.16 26.63 1.23
C LYS A 486 11.58 26.78 2.64
N GLU A 487 10.66 27.72 2.81
CA GLU A 487 9.97 27.97 4.07
C GLU A 487 9.18 26.74 4.53
N PHE A 488 8.42 26.11 3.61
CA PHE A 488 7.66 24.89 3.91
C PHE A 488 8.57 23.79 4.46
N ILE A 489 9.71 23.54 3.81
CA ILE A 489 10.66 22.52 4.24
C ILE A 489 11.31 22.90 5.57
N GLU A 490 11.68 24.15 5.78
CA GLU A 490 12.27 24.63 7.05
C GLU A 490 11.29 24.45 8.21
N ASN A 491 10.03 24.80 8.02
CA ASN A 491 8.99 24.62 9.02
C ASN A 491 8.68 23.12 9.24
N TYR A 492 8.60 22.33 8.16
CA TYR A 492 8.45 20.88 8.24
C TYR A 492 9.59 20.21 9.04
N LEU A 493 10.84 20.64 8.85
CA LEU A 493 11.98 20.09 9.57
C LEU A 493 11.90 20.35 11.08
N GLY A 494 11.29 21.47 11.49
CA GLY A 494 11.06 21.85 12.88
C GLY A 494 9.99 21.03 13.59
N LEU A 495 9.16 20.28 12.85
CA LEU A 495 8.14 19.41 13.41
C LEU A 495 8.72 18.16 14.07
N ASP A 496 8.06 17.67 15.11
CA ASP A 496 8.35 16.35 15.67
C ASP A 496 7.85 15.21 14.77
N THR A 497 8.17 13.96 15.12
CA THR A 497 7.82 12.78 14.32
C THR A 497 6.31 12.60 14.13
N ARG A 498 5.48 12.89 15.15
CA ARG A 498 4.02 12.77 15.07
C ARG A 498 3.46 13.84 14.15
N GLN A 499 3.88 15.09 14.35
CA GLN A 499 3.46 16.22 13.52
C GLN A 499 3.85 16.04 12.04
N LYS A 500 5.06 15.53 11.77
CA LYS A 500 5.51 15.19 10.41
C LYS A 500 4.59 14.19 9.74
N LYS A 501 4.22 13.10 10.44
CA LYS A 501 3.27 12.11 9.91
C LYS A 501 1.91 12.73 9.57
N THR A 502 1.42 13.64 10.40
CA THR A 502 0.16 14.36 10.12
C THR A 502 0.26 15.21 8.85
N ILE A 503 1.35 15.96 8.67
CA ILE A 503 1.57 16.73 7.44
C ILE A 503 1.74 15.82 6.21
N GLU A 504 2.46 14.72 6.34
CA GLU A 504 2.61 13.73 5.27
C GLU A 504 1.27 13.10 4.89
N LYS A 505 0.41 12.79 5.87
CA LYS A 505 -0.97 12.30 5.64
C LYS A 505 -1.78 13.30 4.82
N PHE A 506 -1.63 14.60 5.09
CA PHE A 506 -2.26 15.65 4.29
C PHE A 506 -1.71 15.70 2.85
N ILE A 507 -0.38 15.68 2.68
CA ILE A 507 0.31 15.75 1.38
C ILE A 507 -0.10 14.56 0.49
N MET A 508 -0.07 13.34 1.03
CA MET A 508 -0.42 12.13 0.31
C MET A 508 -1.88 12.19 -0.18
N ASN A 509 -2.80 12.59 0.69
CA ASN A 509 -4.21 12.74 0.31
C ASN A 509 -4.44 13.86 -0.70
N TYR A 510 -3.63 14.92 -0.66
CA TYR A 510 -3.76 16.02 -1.62
C TYR A 510 -3.55 15.48 -3.04
N GLY A 511 -2.53 14.63 -3.22
CA GLY A 511 -2.29 13.96 -4.47
C GLY A 511 -3.35 12.92 -4.85
N ARG A 512 -3.81 12.11 -3.90
CA ARG A 512 -4.87 11.10 -4.13
C ARG A 512 -6.14 11.70 -4.70
N TYR A 513 -6.54 12.86 -4.18
CA TYR A 513 -7.78 13.53 -4.55
C TYR A 513 -7.59 14.62 -5.61
N TYR A 514 -6.39 14.77 -6.16
CA TYR A 514 -6.02 15.86 -7.06
C TYR A 514 -6.94 15.96 -8.29
N ASP A 515 -7.18 14.81 -8.92
CA ASP A 515 -8.01 14.68 -10.14
C ASP A 515 -9.37 14.03 -9.86
N LEU A 516 -9.81 13.97 -8.60
CA LEU A 516 -11.11 13.39 -8.27
C LEU A 516 -12.22 14.21 -8.95
N LYS A 517 -12.87 13.60 -9.93
CA LYS A 517 -14.02 14.13 -10.68
C LYS A 517 -15.31 13.50 -10.15
N ASP A 518 -16.44 13.94 -10.67
CA ASP A 518 -17.73 13.27 -10.47
C ASP A 518 -18.18 13.14 -8.99
N ILE A 519 -17.99 14.24 -8.25
CA ILE A 519 -18.64 14.47 -6.96
C ILE A 519 -19.79 15.44 -7.23
N PRO A 520 -21.05 15.11 -6.89
CA PRO A 520 -22.15 16.05 -7.01
C PRO A 520 -21.88 17.32 -6.20
N LYS A 521 -22.37 18.47 -6.68
CA LYS A 521 -22.07 19.79 -6.09
C LYS A 521 -22.45 19.86 -4.61
N GLU A 522 -23.56 19.23 -4.23
CA GLU A 522 -24.05 19.17 -2.85
C GLU A 522 -23.10 18.46 -1.87
N PHE A 523 -22.22 17.60 -2.39
CA PHE A 523 -21.25 16.83 -1.61
C PHE A 523 -19.81 17.31 -1.75
N THR A 524 -19.57 18.35 -2.55
CA THR A 524 -18.21 18.84 -2.79
C THR A 524 -17.75 19.66 -1.58
N PRO A 525 -16.70 19.22 -0.86
CA PRO A 525 -16.25 19.95 0.33
C PRO A 525 -15.69 21.31 -0.04
N LYS A 526 -16.05 22.33 0.75
CA LYS A 526 -15.44 23.65 0.69
C LYS A 526 -14.20 23.68 1.56
N VAL A 527 -13.22 24.52 1.21
CA VAL A 527 -12.05 24.77 2.06
C VAL A 527 -12.53 25.43 3.35
N PRO A 528 -12.28 24.83 4.52
CA PRO A 528 -12.61 25.42 5.82
C PRO A 528 -11.82 26.71 6.07
N LYS A 529 -12.37 27.60 6.90
CA LYS A 529 -11.75 28.92 7.18
C LYS A 529 -10.40 28.78 7.88
N GLU A 530 -10.27 27.75 8.70
CA GLU A 530 -9.12 27.38 9.52
C GLU A 530 -7.88 27.10 8.66
N ILE A 531 -8.07 26.54 7.46
CA ILE A 531 -6.97 26.17 6.56
C ILE A 531 -6.88 27.09 5.32
N ASP A 532 -7.83 27.99 5.11
CA ASP A 532 -7.82 28.89 3.95
C ASP A 532 -6.52 29.74 3.85
N PRO A 533 -5.94 30.25 4.95
CA PRO A 533 -4.63 30.92 4.92
C PRO A 533 -3.50 30.00 4.42
N PHE A 534 -3.47 28.73 4.86
CA PHE A 534 -2.51 27.72 4.40
C PHE A 534 -2.57 27.51 2.89
N VAL A 535 -3.79 27.27 2.40
CA VAL A 535 -4.06 26.98 0.99
C VAL A 535 -3.65 28.17 0.12
N LYS A 536 -3.95 29.40 0.55
CA LYS A 536 -3.56 30.63 -0.16
C LYS A 536 -2.05 30.84 -0.15
N LYS A 537 -1.40 30.75 1.01
CA LYS A 537 0.06 30.97 1.17
C LYS A 537 0.86 30.05 0.24
N TYR A 538 0.51 28.78 0.18
CA TYR A 538 1.22 27.79 -0.63
C TYR A 538 0.63 27.57 -2.02
N THR A 539 -0.33 28.40 -2.43
CA THR A 539 -1.02 28.36 -3.74
C THR A 539 -1.60 27.00 -4.09
N LEU A 540 -2.05 26.25 -3.08
CA LEU A 540 -2.60 24.92 -3.26
C LEU A 540 -4.01 25.00 -3.88
N LYS A 541 -4.40 23.97 -4.63
CA LYS A 541 -5.75 23.86 -5.18
C LYS A 541 -6.75 23.61 -4.05
N ARG A 542 -7.82 24.40 -4.07
CA ARG A 542 -8.87 24.38 -3.05
C ARG A 542 -9.51 23.01 -2.84
N LYS A 543 -9.93 22.33 -3.92
CA LYS A 543 -10.64 21.04 -3.84
C LYS A 543 -9.81 19.93 -3.19
N PRO A 544 -8.60 19.58 -3.68
CA PRO A 544 -7.78 18.58 -3.01
C PRO A 544 -7.37 19.00 -1.59
N SER A 545 -7.12 20.29 -1.33
CA SER A 545 -6.86 20.75 0.04
C SER A 545 -8.04 20.50 1.00
N ALA A 546 -9.27 20.76 0.56
CA ALA A 546 -10.47 20.50 1.36
C ALA A 546 -10.64 19.00 1.61
N LEU A 547 -10.49 18.16 0.57
CA LEU A 547 -10.59 16.71 0.70
C LEU A 547 -9.51 16.15 1.63
N SER A 548 -8.26 16.60 1.52
CA SER A 548 -7.18 16.20 2.44
C SER A 548 -7.45 16.59 3.88
N PHE A 549 -8.09 17.73 4.11
CA PHE A 549 -8.46 18.16 5.47
C PHE A 549 -9.53 17.25 6.08
N TYR A 550 -10.56 16.89 5.31
CA TYR A 550 -11.63 16.03 5.81
C TYR A 550 -11.24 14.54 5.92
N VAL A 551 -10.00 14.17 5.59
CA VAL A 551 -9.43 12.88 5.99
C VAL A 551 -9.31 12.82 7.52
N PHE A 552 -9.00 13.94 8.17
CA PHE A 552 -8.88 14.01 9.62
C PHE A 552 -10.26 14.15 10.28
N GLU A 553 -10.43 13.49 11.42
CA GLU A 553 -11.68 13.41 12.18
C GLU A 553 -11.43 13.73 13.66
N GLY A 554 -12.41 14.33 14.34
CA GLY A 554 -12.32 14.66 15.77
C GLY A 554 -11.02 15.36 16.16
N GLU A 555 -10.35 14.83 17.18
CA GLU A 555 -9.09 15.36 17.72
C GLU A 555 -7.96 15.41 16.67
N GLU A 556 -7.89 14.47 15.71
CA GLU A 556 -6.87 14.51 14.65
C GLU A 556 -7.00 15.79 13.80
N ARG A 557 -8.23 16.25 13.58
CA ARG A 557 -8.50 17.46 12.79
C ARG A 557 -8.06 18.71 13.55
N GLU A 558 -8.32 18.76 14.85
CA GLU A 558 -7.90 19.84 15.73
C GLU A 558 -6.36 19.91 15.82
N GLU A 559 -5.72 18.74 15.97
CA GLU A 559 -4.26 18.63 15.96
C GLU A 559 -3.68 19.14 14.63
N PHE A 560 -4.27 18.74 13.49
CA PHE A 560 -3.83 19.25 12.18
C PHE A 560 -3.93 20.78 12.11
N ILE A 561 -5.03 21.38 12.60
CA ILE A 561 -5.22 22.84 12.64
C ILE A 561 -4.13 23.52 13.49
N GLN A 562 -3.80 22.95 14.66
CA GLN A 562 -2.75 23.47 15.52
C GLN A 562 -1.37 23.39 14.85
N ILE A 563 -1.05 22.25 14.24
CA ILE A 563 0.22 22.05 13.52
C ILE A 563 0.36 23.07 12.41
N ILE A 564 -0.65 23.22 11.54
CA ILE A 564 -0.57 24.20 10.46
C ILE A 564 -0.48 25.61 11.03
N GLY A 565 -1.21 25.95 12.10
CA GLY A 565 -1.12 27.23 12.81
C GLY A 565 0.33 27.59 13.17
N ASN A 566 1.06 26.63 13.73
CA ASN A 566 2.47 26.77 14.08
C ASN A 566 3.41 26.81 12.87
N LEU A 567 3.01 26.25 11.71
CA LEU A 567 3.73 26.42 10.44
C LEU A 567 3.55 27.83 9.85
N PHE A 568 2.67 28.68 10.41
CA PHE A 568 2.39 30.07 9.96
C PHE A 568 2.85 31.18 10.89
N SER A 569 3.02 30.91 12.19
CA SER A 569 3.61 31.85 13.15
C SER A 569 5.09 32.04 12.86
#